data_AF-A0A8I0H266-F1
#
_entry.id   AF-A0A8I0H266-F1
#
_cell.length_a   1.000
_cell.length_b   1.000
_cell.length_c   1.000
_cell.angle_alpha   90.00
_cell.angle_beta   90.00
_cell.angle_gamma   90.00
#
_symmetry.space_group_name_H-M   'P 1'
#
loop_
_entity.id
_entity.type
_entity.pdbx_description
1 polymer ?
#
loop_
_entity_poly.entity_id
_entity_poly.type
_entity_poly.pdbx_seq_one_letter_code
_entity_poly.pdbx_strand_id
1 'polypeptide(L)'
;NCLAPMANALNNLAPIKSGIMLTVHAYTGDQMVLDGPHRKGDLRRARAAAVNIVPNSTGAAKAIGLVIPELNGKLIGSAQRVPVPTGS
;
A
#
# COMPACT_ATOMS: atom_id res chain seq x y z
N ASN A 1 -9.49 -5.25 2.70
CA ASN A 1 -9.73 -5.19 4.16
C ASN A 1 -9.74 -3.77 4.70
N CYS A 2 -8.61 -3.04 4.83
CA CYS A 2 -8.66 -1.67 5.38
C CYS A 2 -9.34 -0.66 4.44
N LEU A 3 -8.88 -0.54 3.18
CA LEU A 3 -9.42 0.44 2.22
C LEU A 3 -10.90 0.20 1.84
N ALA A 4 -11.30 -1.05 1.63
CA ALA A 4 -12.60 -1.40 1.06
C ALA A 4 -13.83 -0.85 1.83
N PRO A 5 -14.00 -1.10 3.15
CA PRO A 5 -15.16 -0.58 3.88
C PRO A 5 -15.21 0.94 3.88
N MET A 6 -14.07 1.62 4.01
CA MET A 6 -13.99 3.09 3.95
C MET A 6 -14.38 3.62 2.57
N ALA A 7 -13.82 3.04 1.50
CA ALA A 7 -14.11 3.45 0.13
C ALA A 7 -15.58 3.20 -0.24
N ASN A 8 -16.15 2.09 0.21
CA ASN A 8 -17.57 1.77 0.00
C ASN A 8 -18.47 2.80 0.70
N ALA A 9 -18.23 3.06 1.98
CA ALA A 9 -19.01 4.03 2.75
C ALA A 9 -18.96 5.43 2.12
N LEU A 10 -17.77 5.89 1.72
CA LEU A 10 -17.61 7.18 1.04
C LEU A 10 -18.34 7.20 -0.31
N ASN A 11 -18.20 6.15 -1.12
CA ASN A 11 -18.84 6.08 -2.45
C ASN A 11 -20.37 6.06 -2.38
N ASN A 12 -20.94 5.41 -1.35
CA ASN A 12 -22.38 5.37 -1.12
C ASN A 12 -22.93 6.73 -0.66
N LEU A 13 -22.14 7.50 0.09
CA LEU A 13 -22.50 8.86 0.51
C LEU A 13 -22.35 9.87 -0.64
N ALA A 14 -21.22 9.82 -1.33
CA ALA A 14 -20.85 10.73 -2.40
C ALA A 14 -20.05 9.96 -3.46
N PRO A 15 -20.58 9.78 -4.70
CA PRO A 15 -19.94 8.97 -5.72
C PRO A 15 -18.49 9.39 -6.00
N ILE A 16 -17.56 8.46 -5.80
CA ILE A 16 -16.13 8.70 -6.02
C ILE A 16 -15.88 8.76 -7.54
N LYS A 17 -15.22 9.83 -7.98
CA LYS A 17 -14.79 10.03 -9.37
C LYS A 17 -13.40 9.43 -9.62
N SER A 18 -12.44 9.78 -8.77
CA SER A 18 -11.08 9.25 -8.75
C SER A 18 -10.48 9.38 -7.35
N GLY A 19 -9.40 8.65 -7.07
CA GLY A 19 -8.71 8.77 -5.79
C GLY A 19 -7.29 8.22 -5.80
N ILE A 20 -6.47 8.75 -4.90
CA ILE A 20 -5.08 8.34 -4.69
C ILE A 20 -4.95 7.86 -3.25
N MET A 21 -4.50 6.62 -3.08
CA MET A 21 -4.27 6.01 -1.77
C MET A 21 -2.78 6.00 -1.45
N LEU A 22 -2.43 6.41 -0.23
CA LEU A 22 -1.13 6.18 0.37
C LEU A 22 -1.33 5.40 1.67
N THR A 23 -0.67 4.26 1.84
CA THR A 23 -0.62 3.58 3.14
C THR A 23 0.73 3.83 3.81
N VAL A 24 0.69 4.31 5.05
CA VAL A 24 1.86 4.32 5.95
C VAL A 24 1.87 2.96 6.62
N HIS A 25 2.79 2.10 6.22
CA HIS A 25 2.74 0.68 6.52
C HIS A 25 3.92 0.26 7.38
N ALA A 26 3.72 -0.69 8.29
CA ALA A 26 4.81 -1.35 9.01
C ALA A 26 5.79 -1.99 8.02
N TYR A 27 7.06 -2.13 8.40
CA TYR A 27 7.94 -3.00 7.61
C TYR A 27 7.47 -4.45 7.71
N THR A 28 7.82 -5.30 6.73
CA THR A 28 7.48 -6.72 6.75
C THR A 28 8.70 -7.57 6.43
N GLY A 29 8.62 -8.89 6.63
CA GLY A 29 9.73 -9.82 6.37
C GLY A 29 10.16 -9.97 4.90
N ASP A 30 9.56 -9.22 3.98
CA ASP A 30 10.02 -9.13 2.59
C ASP A 30 10.90 -7.88 2.36
N GLN A 31 11.25 -7.12 3.41
CA GLN A 31 12.36 -6.17 3.39
C GLN A 31 13.61 -6.78 4.04
N MET A 32 14.77 -6.27 3.67
CA MET A 32 16.02 -6.68 4.30
C MET A 32 16.18 -6.09 5.70
N VAL A 33 16.74 -6.87 6.64
CA VAL A 33 17.03 -6.40 8.00
C VAL A 33 18.09 -5.29 7.98
N LEU A 34 19.14 -5.49 7.18
CA LEU A 34 20.17 -4.52 6.83
C LEU A 34 20.27 -4.43 5.29
N ASP A 35 20.91 -3.39 4.77
CA ASP A 35 21.07 -3.22 3.31
C ASP A 35 21.69 -4.47 2.65
N GLY A 36 21.06 -4.99 1.60
CA GLY A 36 21.57 -6.16 0.88
C GLY A 36 20.76 -6.58 -0.34
N PRO A 37 21.22 -7.58 -1.10
CA PRO A 37 20.55 -8.02 -2.33
C PRO A 37 19.15 -8.56 -2.05
N HIS A 38 18.12 -7.94 -2.65
CA HIS A 38 16.75 -8.43 -2.56
C HIS A 38 16.47 -9.48 -3.63
N ARG A 39 15.98 -10.66 -3.24
CA ARG A 39 15.70 -11.82 -4.13
C ARG A 39 14.85 -11.52 -5.37
N LYS A 40 14.00 -10.49 -5.33
CA LYS A 40 13.12 -10.07 -6.44
C LYS A 40 13.66 -8.84 -7.21
N GLY A 41 14.90 -8.44 -6.97
CA GLY A 41 15.52 -7.26 -7.63
C GLY A 41 14.90 -5.92 -7.24
N ASP A 42 14.20 -5.85 -6.11
CA ASP A 42 13.57 -4.60 -5.64
C ASP A 42 14.59 -3.77 -4.84
N LEU A 43 15.07 -2.71 -5.49
CA LEU A 43 16.12 -1.83 -4.95
C LEU A 43 15.69 -1.07 -3.68
N ARG A 44 14.39 -0.91 -3.43
CA ARG A 44 13.89 -0.21 -2.24
C ARG A 44 13.66 -1.19 -1.09
N ARG A 45 13.10 -2.39 -1.35
CA ARG A 45 13.02 -3.47 -0.34
C ARG A 45 14.38 -4.04 0.06
N ALA A 46 15.40 -3.83 -0.77
CA ALA A 46 16.80 -4.12 -0.46
C ALA A 46 17.38 -3.29 0.70
N ARG A 47 16.70 -2.22 1.14
CA ARG A 47 17.20 -1.32 2.18
C ARG A 47 16.78 -1.74 3.59
N ALA A 48 17.60 -1.39 4.58
CA ALA A 48 17.40 -1.69 5.99
C ALA A 48 16.03 -1.22 6.49
N ALA A 49 15.19 -2.17 6.86
CA ALA A 49 13.77 -1.96 7.14
C ALA A 49 13.49 -1.06 8.35
N ALA A 50 14.26 -1.23 9.44
CA ALA A 50 13.97 -0.63 10.74
C ALA A 50 14.55 0.79 10.92
N VAL A 51 15.13 1.39 9.89
CA VAL A 51 15.79 2.71 9.98
C VAL A 51 15.52 3.62 8.77
N ASN A 52 14.61 3.24 7.87
CA ASN A 52 14.28 4.02 6.68
C ASN A 52 12.76 4.16 6.50
N ILE A 53 12.37 5.28 5.89
CA ILE A 53 11.07 5.39 5.20
C ILE A 53 11.27 4.86 3.79
N VAL A 54 10.62 3.75 3.44
CA VAL A 54 10.85 3.02 2.19
C VAL A 54 9.60 3.12 1.30
N PRO A 55 9.63 3.94 0.23
CA PRO A 55 8.56 3.97 -0.75
C PRO A 55 8.42 2.60 -1.42
N ASN A 56 7.20 2.12 -1.60
CA ASN A 56 6.95 0.87 -2.30
C ASN A 56 5.65 0.91 -3.10
N SER A 57 5.54 0.03 -4.09
CA SER A 57 4.31 -0.18 -4.83
C SER A 57 3.31 -1.02 -4.02
N THR A 58 2.02 -0.83 -4.28
CA THR A 58 0.94 -1.66 -3.73
C THR A 58 -0.18 -1.81 -4.77
N GLY A 59 -0.75 -3.01 -4.85
CA GLY A 59 -1.85 -3.33 -5.76
C GLY A 59 -3.24 -3.02 -5.20
N ALA A 60 -3.35 -2.68 -3.91
CA ALA A 60 -4.64 -2.64 -3.20
C ALA A 60 -5.66 -1.69 -3.84
N ALA A 61 -5.24 -0.47 -4.18
CA ALA A 61 -6.11 0.52 -4.81
C ALA A 61 -6.52 0.11 -6.23
N LYS A 62 -5.58 -0.41 -7.04
CA LYS A 62 -5.86 -0.87 -8.41
C LYS A 62 -6.80 -2.07 -8.44
N ALA A 63 -6.67 -2.97 -7.46
CA ALA A 63 -7.48 -4.18 -7.36
C ALA A 63 -8.84 -3.97 -6.66
N ILE A 64 -9.18 -2.73 -6.27
CA ILE A 64 -10.41 -2.45 -5.52
C ILE A 64 -11.68 -2.88 -6.28
N GLY A 65 -11.64 -2.83 -7.62
CA GLY A 65 -12.75 -3.25 -8.48
C GLY A 65 -13.14 -4.73 -8.35
N LEU A 66 -12.25 -5.58 -7.83
CA LEU A 66 -12.57 -6.98 -7.53
C LEU A 66 -13.47 -7.13 -6.29
N VAL A 67 -13.52 -6.11 -5.42
CA VAL A 67 -14.30 -6.10 -4.17
C VAL A 67 -15.49 -5.15 -4.27
N ILE A 68 -15.30 -3.99 -4.92
CA ILE A 68 -16.28 -2.92 -5.09
C ILE A 68 -16.31 -2.56 -6.59
N PRO A 69 -17.11 -3.26 -7.41
CA PRO A 69 -17.10 -3.14 -8.87
C PRO A 69 -17.27 -1.72 -9.40
N GLU A 70 -18.08 -0.89 -8.72
CA GLU A 70 -18.36 0.50 -9.08
C GLU A 70 -17.17 1.46 -8.88
N LEU A 71 -16.10 1.00 -8.20
CA LEU A 71 -14.83 1.69 -8.05
C LEU A 71 -13.74 1.16 -8.99
N ASN A 72 -14.07 0.23 -9.89
CA ASN A 72 -13.10 -0.33 -10.81
C ASN A 72 -12.42 0.76 -11.66
N GLY A 73 -11.08 0.75 -11.68
CA GLY A 73 -10.26 1.72 -12.42
C GLY A 73 -10.19 3.13 -11.83
N LYS A 74 -10.88 3.43 -10.72
CA LYS A 74 -10.94 4.81 -10.16
C LYS A 74 -9.83 5.14 -9.17
N LEU A 75 -9.24 4.12 -8.53
CA LEU A 75 -8.24 4.30 -7.47
C LEU A 75 -6.85 3.81 -7.90
N ILE A 76 -5.84 4.63 -7.62
CA ILE A 76 -4.43 4.25 -7.70
C ILE A 76 -3.78 4.42 -6.32
N GLY A 77 -2.60 3.84 -6.11
CA GLY A 77 -1.93 4.05 -4.83
C GLY A 77 -0.51 3.53 -4.72
N SER A 78 0.12 3.91 -3.62
CA SER A 78 1.47 3.56 -3.23
C SER A 78 1.54 3.32 -1.71
N ALA A 79 2.71 2.88 -1.23
CA ALA A 79 2.97 2.65 0.18
C ALA A 79 4.25 3.37 0.62
N GLN A 80 4.28 3.80 1.88
CA GLN A 80 5.50 4.20 2.60
C GLN A 80 5.68 3.22 3.75
N ARG A 81 6.73 2.40 3.70
CA ARG A 81 7.01 1.49 4.80
C ARG A 81 7.89 2.18 5.85
N VAL A 82 7.51 2.09 7.12
CA VAL A 82 8.15 2.85 8.20
C VAL A 82 8.63 1.95 9.36
N PRO A 83 9.56 2.42 10.21
CA PRO A 83 10.15 1.67 11.33
C PRO A 83 9.22 1.32 12.51
N VAL A 84 8.08 0.69 12.23
CA VAL A 84 7.24 0.05 13.24
C VAL A 84 7.08 -1.43 12.88
N PRO A 85 7.19 -2.36 13.86
CA PRO A 85 7.16 -3.80 13.59
C PRO A 85 5.78 -4.30 13.15
N THR A 86 4.72 -3.55 13.48
CA THR A 86 3.33 -3.83 13.10
C THR A 86 2.48 -2.56 13.26
N GLY A 87 1.27 -2.56 12.71
CA GLY A 87 0.35 -1.41 12.68
C GLY A 87 0.51 -0.58 11.40
N SER A 88 -0.61 -0.26 10.73
CA SER A 88 -0.66 0.42 9.43
C SER A 88 -2.01 1.08 9.17
#